data_AF-A0AA35WJV7-F1
#
_entry.id   AF-A0AA35WJV7-F1
#
_cell.length_a   1.000
_cell.length_b   1.000
_cell.length_c   1.000
_cell.angle_alpha   90.00
_cell.angle_beta   90.00
_cell.angle_gamma   90.00
#
_symmetry.space_group_name_H-M   'P 1'
#
loop_
_entity.id
_entity.type
_entity.pdbx_description
1 polymer ?
#
loop_
_entity_poly.entity_id
_entity_poly.type
_entity_poly.pdbx_seq_one_letter_code
_entity_poly.pdbx_strand_id
1 'polypeptide(L)'
;MMSLETFLRQLIRNITTWQEDLQKAVDSQEVLGEGMLLYVPSDLRPLTCYQRSLGELQGAVKTHGTSITAHVLVPFQSLLSLFQDPLHLISKRRDKLLDFDHLQYALDHHTEDPEKIKQLRDACTMAKRNYEALNQQLIEELPRFNQLVQSIIDHTVTVLFQLQFRFHTAVHAALHQLAEQYTPRNRSLPLSSSETIQAAHSEALSEVGGQLISLSIVPASLTMSLPTAIRSGHRRVSESSGPPGEGDREDSILSTSSEVDMDSSISEVWSLLLSRDTRR
;
A
#
# COMPACT_ATOMS: atom_id res chain seq x y z
N MET A 1 3.61 20.22 15.12
CA MET A 1 4.29 19.55 13.99
C MET A 1 4.40 18.07 14.31
N MET A 2 4.27 17.18 13.33
CA MET A 2 4.73 15.79 13.46
C MET A 2 6.26 15.75 13.41
N SER A 3 6.89 14.76 14.02
CA SER A 3 8.31 14.48 13.74
C SER A 3 8.44 13.74 12.41
N LEU A 4 9.63 13.81 11.81
CA LEU A 4 9.96 13.04 10.61
C LEU A 4 9.77 11.53 10.83
N GLU A 5 10.10 11.04 12.02
CA GLU A 5 9.88 9.65 12.42
C GLU A 5 8.39 9.27 12.39
N THR A 6 7.51 10.10 12.95
CA THR A 6 6.06 9.85 12.90
C THR A 6 5.53 9.89 11.47
N PHE A 7 6.04 10.80 10.64
CA PHE A 7 5.69 10.87 9.22
C PHE A 7 6.11 9.60 8.46
N LEU A 8 7.36 9.15 8.60
CA LEU A 8 7.85 7.93 7.96
C LEU A 8 7.10 6.68 8.41
N ARG A 9 6.78 6.55 9.71
CA ARG A 9 5.92 5.47 10.23
C ARG A 9 4.52 5.49 9.61
N GLN A 10 3.92 6.66 9.43
CA GLN A 10 2.62 6.80 8.77
C GLN A 10 2.70 6.49 7.27
N LEU A 11 3.78 6.91 6.60
CA LEU A 11 4.00 6.65 5.16
C LEU A 11 4.17 5.16 4.88
N ILE A 12 5.02 4.46 5.66
CA ILE A 12 5.15 3.00 5.59
C ILE A 12 3.78 2.34 5.75
N ARG A 13 3.01 2.71 6.79
CA ARG A 13 1.67 2.15 7.02
C ARG A 13 0.73 2.38 5.83
N ASN A 14 0.69 3.60 5.28
CA ASN A 14 -0.16 3.92 4.13
C ASN A 14 0.20 3.07 2.90
N ILE A 15 1.49 2.90 2.61
CA ILE A 15 1.96 2.10 1.48
C ILE A 15 1.62 0.62 1.70
N THR A 16 1.88 0.07 2.89
CA THR A 16 1.55 -1.33 3.21
C THR A 16 0.05 -1.61 3.09
N THR A 17 -0.81 -0.77 3.69
CA THR A 17 -2.27 -0.93 3.57
C THR A 17 -2.74 -0.81 2.11
N TRP A 18 -2.17 0.11 1.33
CA TRP A 18 -2.47 0.22 -0.10
C TRP A 18 -2.07 -1.04 -0.89
N GLN A 19 -0.90 -1.63 -0.62
CA GLN A 19 -0.50 -2.90 -1.24
C GLN A 19 -1.44 -4.05 -0.87
N GLU A 20 -1.83 -4.15 0.40
CA GLU A 20 -2.78 -5.17 0.86
C GLU A 20 -4.15 -5.00 0.19
N ASP A 21 -4.69 -3.78 0.12
CA ASP A 21 -6.01 -3.51 -0.44
C ASP A 21 -6.04 -3.69 -1.96
N LEU A 22 -4.94 -3.36 -2.64
CA LEU A 22 -4.71 -3.66 -4.06
C LEU A 22 -4.68 -5.16 -4.33
N GLN A 23 -3.99 -5.95 -3.49
CA GLN A 23 -3.95 -7.41 -3.62
C GLN A 23 -5.35 -8.01 -3.40
N LYS A 24 -6.06 -7.61 -2.32
CA LYS A 24 -7.46 -8.00 -2.05
C LYS A 24 -8.37 -7.69 -3.24
N ALA A 25 -8.19 -6.53 -3.89
CA ALA A 25 -9.00 -6.13 -5.04
C ALA A 25 -8.80 -7.07 -6.24
N VAL A 26 -7.55 -7.42 -6.60
CA VAL A 26 -7.28 -8.35 -7.71
C VAL A 26 -7.71 -9.77 -7.39
N ASP A 27 -7.48 -10.25 -6.16
CA ASP A 27 -7.90 -11.60 -5.76
C ASP A 27 -9.44 -11.73 -5.75
N SER A 28 -10.18 -10.64 -5.46
CA SER A 28 -11.64 -10.61 -5.60
C SER A 28 -12.13 -10.71 -7.05
N GLN A 29 -11.34 -10.22 -8.01
CA GLN A 29 -11.62 -10.39 -9.44
C GLN A 29 -11.31 -11.82 -9.90
N GLU A 30 -10.31 -12.49 -9.31
CA GLU A 30 -9.97 -13.89 -9.64
C GLU A 30 -11.14 -14.81 -9.30
N VAL A 31 -11.68 -14.69 -8.08
CA VAL A 31 -12.89 -15.42 -7.64
C VAL A 31 -14.11 -15.09 -8.51
N LEU A 32 -14.26 -13.85 -8.98
CA LEU A 32 -15.34 -13.47 -9.91
C LEU A 32 -15.15 -14.14 -11.28
N GLY A 33 -13.92 -14.15 -11.81
CA GLY A 33 -13.57 -14.78 -13.08
C GLY A 33 -13.71 -16.31 -13.08
N GLU A 34 -13.46 -16.95 -11.95
CA GLU A 34 -13.79 -18.37 -11.73
C GLU A 34 -15.31 -18.58 -11.63
N GLY A 35 -16.01 -17.75 -10.86
CA GLY A 35 -17.47 -17.82 -10.71
C GLY A 35 -18.22 -17.65 -12.04
N MET A 36 -17.70 -16.84 -12.97
CA MET A 36 -18.27 -16.68 -14.31
C MET A 36 -18.19 -17.97 -15.15
N LEU A 37 -17.19 -18.85 -14.96
CA LEU A 37 -17.12 -20.14 -15.68
C LEU A 37 -18.30 -21.08 -15.36
N LEU A 38 -18.97 -20.89 -14.22
CA LEU A 38 -20.13 -21.71 -13.83
C LEU A 38 -21.39 -21.39 -14.65
N TYR A 39 -21.46 -20.20 -15.24
CA TYR A 39 -22.64 -19.69 -15.96
C TYR A 39 -22.37 -19.43 -17.45
N VAL A 40 -21.10 -19.46 -17.89
CA VAL A 40 -20.66 -19.08 -19.23
C VAL A 40 -20.03 -20.28 -19.93
N PRO A 41 -20.53 -20.72 -21.11
CA PRO A 41 -19.97 -21.85 -21.86
C PRO A 41 -18.45 -21.73 -22.10
N SER A 42 -17.71 -22.79 -21.82
CA SER A 42 -16.24 -22.80 -21.78
C SER A 42 -15.55 -22.44 -23.11
N ASP A 43 -16.25 -22.58 -24.24
CA ASP A 43 -15.76 -22.21 -25.57
C ASP A 43 -15.73 -20.68 -25.81
N LEU A 44 -16.26 -19.88 -24.88
CA LEU A 44 -16.27 -18.41 -25.01
C LEU A 44 -14.87 -17.83 -24.78
N ARG A 45 -14.14 -17.76 -25.90
CA ARG A 45 -12.88 -17.03 -26.10
C ARG A 45 -12.75 -15.72 -25.30
N PRO A 46 -13.78 -14.84 -25.19
CA PRO A 46 -13.68 -13.63 -24.38
C PRO A 46 -13.39 -13.91 -22.90
N LEU A 47 -14.04 -14.88 -22.26
CA LEU A 47 -13.76 -15.23 -20.85
C LEU A 47 -12.32 -15.72 -20.66
N THR A 48 -11.78 -16.47 -21.62
CA THR A 48 -10.36 -16.89 -21.62
C THR A 48 -9.37 -15.74 -21.82
N CYS A 49 -9.80 -14.61 -22.40
CA CYS A 49 -9.00 -13.39 -22.49
C CYS A 49 -9.06 -12.60 -21.17
N TYR A 50 -10.24 -12.45 -20.55
CA TYR A 50 -10.40 -11.84 -19.23
C TYR A 50 -9.50 -12.51 -18.19
N GLN A 51 -9.56 -13.84 -18.09
CA GLN A 51 -8.74 -14.62 -17.14
C GLN A 51 -7.24 -14.48 -17.40
N ARG A 52 -6.80 -14.41 -18.68
CA ARG A 52 -5.38 -14.17 -19.00
C ARG A 52 -4.91 -12.81 -18.48
N SER A 53 -5.60 -11.73 -18.84
CA SER A 53 -5.16 -10.38 -18.45
C SER A 53 -5.37 -10.06 -16.98
N LEU A 54 -6.24 -10.81 -16.30
CA LEU A 54 -6.32 -10.83 -14.85
C LEU A 54 -5.11 -11.52 -14.20
N GLY A 55 -4.62 -12.63 -14.77
CA GLY A 55 -3.35 -13.25 -14.36
C GLY A 55 -2.14 -12.33 -14.62
N GLU A 56 -2.12 -11.63 -15.76
CA GLU A 56 -1.12 -10.59 -16.07
C GLU A 56 -1.16 -9.44 -15.04
N LEU A 57 -2.36 -8.97 -14.68
CA LEU A 57 -2.57 -7.95 -13.65
C LEU A 57 -2.11 -8.42 -12.26
N GLN A 58 -2.43 -9.66 -11.86
CA GLN A 58 -2.01 -10.21 -10.57
C GLN A 58 -0.48 -10.41 -10.53
N GLY A 59 0.14 -10.78 -11.65
CA GLY A 59 1.60 -10.80 -11.81
C GLY A 59 2.22 -9.40 -11.69
N ALA A 60 1.61 -8.38 -12.28
CA ALA A 60 2.04 -6.99 -12.15
C ALA A 60 1.92 -6.47 -10.71
N VAL A 61 0.82 -6.75 -10.01
CA VAL A 61 0.63 -6.40 -8.59
C VAL A 61 1.66 -7.09 -7.69
N LYS A 62 1.87 -8.41 -7.87
CA LYS A 62 2.87 -9.17 -7.10
C LYS A 62 4.29 -8.62 -7.34
N THR A 63 4.64 -8.32 -8.59
CA THR A 63 5.95 -7.73 -8.96
C THR A 63 6.13 -6.35 -8.33
N HIS A 64 5.19 -5.43 -8.55
CA HIS A 64 5.21 -4.09 -7.96
C HIS A 64 5.25 -4.14 -6.42
N GLY A 65 4.53 -5.08 -5.81
CA GLY A 65 4.58 -5.38 -4.39
C GLY A 65 5.99 -5.69 -3.88
N THR A 66 6.71 -6.58 -4.57
CA THR A 66 8.11 -6.90 -4.22
C THR A 66 9.05 -5.71 -4.41
N SER A 67 8.93 -4.95 -5.51
CA SER A 67 9.76 -3.76 -5.76
C SER A 67 9.54 -2.66 -4.72
N ILE A 68 8.29 -2.36 -4.37
CA ILE A 68 7.97 -1.39 -3.31
C ILE A 68 8.50 -1.86 -1.95
N THR A 69 8.43 -3.17 -1.65
CA THR A 69 8.97 -3.71 -0.41
C THR A 69 10.50 -3.54 -0.34
N ALA A 70 11.21 -3.94 -1.40
CA ALA A 70 12.67 -3.91 -1.47
C ALA A 70 13.25 -2.49 -1.56
N HIS A 71 12.67 -1.61 -2.39
CA HIS A 71 13.24 -0.30 -2.72
C HIS A 71 12.54 0.89 -2.04
N VAL A 72 11.47 0.68 -1.26
CA VAL A 72 10.78 1.75 -0.51
C VAL A 72 10.59 1.40 0.97
N LEU A 73 9.99 0.24 1.28
CA LEU A 73 9.68 -0.11 2.67
C LEU A 73 10.93 -0.44 3.49
N VAL A 74 11.82 -1.31 2.97
CA VAL A 74 13.08 -1.65 3.65
C VAL A 74 13.96 -0.41 3.88
N PRO A 75 14.21 0.48 2.89
CA PRO A 75 14.91 1.74 3.11
C PRO A 75 14.31 2.62 4.21
N PHE A 76 12.99 2.83 4.23
CA PHE A 76 12.36 3.64 5.28
C PHE A 76 12.39 2.95 6.67
N GLN A 77 12.29 1.61 6.73
CA GLN A 77 12.43 0.86 7.98
C GLN A 77 13.86 0.94 8.54
N SER A 78 14.88 0.80 7.69
CA SER A 78 16.28 1.01 8.06
C SER A 78 16.55 2.45 8.51
N LEU A 79 16.02 3.44 7.78
CA LEU A 79 16.12 4.85 8.16
C LEU A 79 15.49 5.11 9.54
N LEU A 80 14.36 4.45 9.84
CA LEU A 80 13.71 4.55 11.14
C LEU A 80 14.54 3.99 12.31
N SER A 81 15.36 2.95 12.10
CA SER A 81 16.25 2.46 13.16
C SER A 81 17.42 3.42 13.43
N LEU A 82 17.91 4.11 12.41
CA LEU A 82 19.05 5.03 12.52
C LEU A 82 18.78 6.28 13.38
N PHE A 83 17.52 6.60 13.71
CA PHE A 83 17.22 7.72 14.63
C PHE A 83 17.52 7.41 16.11
N GLN A 84 17.67 6.14 16.51
CA GLN A 84 17.85 5.79 17.94
C GLN A 84 19.16 6.35 18.51
N ASP A 85 20.30 6.12 17.85
CA ASP A 85 21.62 6.57 18.31
C ASP A 85 21.70 8.10 18.49
N PRO A 86 21.29 8.94 17.52
CA PRO A 86 21.22 10.40 17.71
C PRO A 86 20.31 10.82 18.86
N LEU A 87 19.13 10.20 19.03
CA LEU A 87 18.20 10.54 20.11
C LEU A 87 18.77 10.19 21.50
N HIS A 88 19.41 9.02 21.63
CA HIS A 88 20.11 8.64 22.85
C HIS A 88 21.29 9.56 23.17
N LEU A 89 22.06 9.99 22.17
CA LEU A 89 23.17 10.92 22.33
C LEU A 89 22.68 12.32 22.75
N ILE A 90 21.58 12.82 22.17
CA ILE A 90 20.93 14.07 22.55
C ILE A 90 20.43 14.01 24.00
N SER A 91 19.79 12.92 24.43
CA SER A 91 19.41 12.76 25.85
C SER A 91 20.65 12.78 26.74
N LYS A 92 21.66 11.97 26.44
CA LYS A 92 22.90 11.89 27.23
C LYS A 92 23.59 13.27 27.37
N ARG A 93 23.57 14.10 26.32
CA ARG A 93 24.07 15.50 26.37
C ARG A 93 23.22 16.38 27.29
N ARG A 94 21.89 16.27 27.23
CA ARG A 94 20.97 16.97 28.13
C ARG A 94 21.20 16.57 29.60
N ASP A 95 21.35 15.27 29.84
CA ASP A 95 21.51 14.72 31.18
C ASP A 95 22.87 15.14 31.80
N LYS A 96 23.94 15.18 30.98
CA LYS A 96 25.25 15.71 31.42
C LYS A 96 25.30 17.23 31.56
N LEU A 97 24.41 17.98 30.91
CA LEU A 97 24.24 19.41 31.18
C LEU A 97 23.62 19.62 32.57
N LEU A 98 22.58 18.86 32.92
CA LEU A 98 21.95 18.93 34.25
C LEU A 98 22.92 18.56 35.38
N ASP A 99 23.80 17.56 35.18
CA ASP A 99 24.87 17.24 36.13
C ASP A 99 25.82 18.43 36.37
N PHE A 100 26.19 19.14 35.29
CA PHE A 100 27.06 20.30 35.35
C PHE A 100 26.36 21.50 36.03
N ASP A 101 25.13 21.81 35.63
CA ASP A 101 24.34 22.92 36.21
C ASP A 101 24.14 22.72 37.72
N HIS A 102 23.84 21.49 38.16
CA HIS A 102 23.72 21.14 39.57
C HIS A 102 25.04 21.29 40.35
N LEU A 103 26.16 20.85 39.77
CA LEU A 103 27.48 20.99 40.40
C LEU A 103 27.95 22.45 40.46
N GLN A 104 27.63 23.26 39.44
CA GLN A 104 27.89 24.69 39.47
C GLN A 104 27.04 25.39 40.54
N TYR A 105 25.72 25.12 40.61
CA TYR A 105 24.85 25.66 41.66
C TYR A 105 25.36 25.32 43.08
N ALA A 106 25.80 24.09 43.31
CA ALA A 106 26.37 23.67 44.59
C ALA A 106 27.69 24.39 44.93
N LEU A 107 28.54 24.66 43.92
CA LEU A 107 29.77 25.43 44.07
C LEU A 107 29.49 26.91 44.36
N ASP A 108 28.50 27.50 43.69
CA ASP A 108 28.17 28.92 43.79
C ASP A 108 27.38 29.28 45.07
N HIS A 109 26.74 28.31 45.76
CA HIS A 109 25.83 28.58 46.90
C HIS A 109 26.03 27.75 48.19
N HIS A 110 26.74 26.61 48.18
CA HIS A 110 26.64 25.61 49.27
C HIS A 110 27.95 25.14 49.91
N THR A 111 28.98 26.00 49.94
CA THR A 111 30.25 25.66 50.59
C THR A 111 31.02 26.85 51.19
N GLU A 112 31.27 26.81 52.50
CA GLU A 112 32.25 27.67 53.20
C GLU A 112 33.59 26.94 53.46
N ASP A 113 33.59 25.60 53.41
CA ASP A 113 34.74 24.73 53.60
C ASP A 113 35.69 24.74 52.36
N PRO A 114 36.96 25.16 52.50
CA PRO A 114 37.89 25.27 51.39
C PRO A 114 38.29 23.93 50.74
N GLU A 115 38.27 22.80 51.48
CA GLU A 115 38.56 21.49 50.87
C GLU A 115 37.39 21.03 50.00
N LYS A 116 36.16 21.20 50.51
CA LYS A 116 34.93 20.86 49.77
C LYS A 116 34.71 21.79 48.57
N ILE A 117 35.09 23.08 48.65
CA ILE A 117 35.11 24.01 47.50
C ILE A 117 36.01 23.44 46.40
N LYS A 118 37.22 22.98 46.75
CA LYS A 118 38.16 22.41 45.79
C LYS A 118 37.59 21.15 45.13
N GLN A 119 37.06 20.21 45.92
CA GLN A 119 36.46 18.98 45.40
C GLN A 119 35.28 19.26 44.44
N LEU A 120 34.39 20.19 44.78
CA LEU A 120 33.29 20.60 43.92
C LEU A 120 33.77 21.29 42.63
N ARG A 121 34.83 22.10 42.72
CA ARG A 121 35.44 22.76 41.54
C ARG A 121 36.05 21.76 40.57
N ASP A 122 36.75 20.75 41.08
CA ASP A 122 37.34 19.68 40.27
C ASP A 122 36.24 18.82 39.62
N ALA A 123 35.21 18.43 40.38
CA ALA A 123 34.05 17.71 39.87
C ALA A 123 33.25 18.49 38.82
N CYS A 124 32.98 19.76 39.06
CA CYS A 124 32.31 20.68 38.11
C CYS A 124 33.12 20.82 36.82
N THR A 125 34.46 20.93 36.91
CA THR A 125 35.37 20.96 35.75
C THR A 125 35.30 19.67 34.94
N MET A 126 35.17 18.50 35.58
CA MET A 126 34.99 17.22 34.89
C MET A 126 33.59 17.10 34.24
N ALA A 127 32.53 17.48 34.95
CA ALA A 127 31.16 17.49 34.41
C ALA A 127 31.05 18.39 33.17
N LYS A 128 31.64 19.60 33.24
CA LYS A 128 31.73 20.54 32.12
C LYS A 128 32.39 19.90 30.89
N ARG A 129 33.58 19.30 31.04
CA ARG A 129 34.29 18.63 29.94
C ARG A 129 33.48 17.49 29.31
N ASN A 130 32.79 16.70 30.13
CA ASN A 130 31.94 15.60 29.66
C ASN A 130 30.72 16.11 28.87
N TYR A 131 30.10 17.21 29.31
CA TYR A 131 29.06 17.92 28.58
C TYR A 131 29.58 18.51 27.26
N GLU A 132 30.69 19.25 27.30
CA GLU A 132 31.29 19.92 26.13
C GLU A 132 31.69 18.92 25.04
N ALA A 133 32.26 17.77 25.40
CA ALA A 133 32.61 16.71 24.45
C ALA A 133 31.38 16.14 23.73
N LEU A 134 30.30 15.81 24.46
CA LEU A 134 29.05 15.31 23.87
C LEU A 134 28.35 16.39 23.03
N ASN A 135 28.45 17.66 23.44
CA ASN A 135 27.88 18.78 22.72
C ASN A 135 28.61 19.03 21.39
N GLN A 136 29.95 18.96 21.40
CA GLN A 136 30.78 19.09 20.19
C GLN A 136 30.51 17.94 19.21
N GLN A 137 30.45 16.70 19.71
CA GLN A 137 30.10 15.53 18.89
C GLN A 137 28.75 15.72 18.18
N LEU A 138 27.72 16.20 18.89
CA LEU A 138 26.40 16.45 18.30
C LEU A 138 26.39 17.59 17.27
N ILE A 139 27.22 18.63 17.46
CA ILE A 139 27.39 19.72 16.48
C ILE A 139 28.01 19.21 15.17
N GLU A 140 28.90 18.23 15.24
CA GLU A 140 29.57 17.64 14.06
C GLU A 140 28.73 16.54 13.39
N GLU A 141 28.09 15.67 14.18
CA GLU A 141 27.39 14.49 13.67
C GLU A 141 25.96 14.78 13.19
N LEU A 142 25.17 15.62 13.89
CA LEU A 142 23.77 15.87 13.52
C LEU A 142 23.57 16.51 12.15
N PRO A 143 24.35 17.53 11.71
CA PRO A 143 24.17 18.11 10.37
C PRO A 143 24.44 17.09 9.27
N ARG A 144 25.47 16.25 9.46
CA ARG A 144 25.83 15.17 8.54
C ARG A 144 24.76 14.07 8.50
N PHE A 145 24.23 13.69 9.66
CA PHE A 145 23.13 12.74 9.75
C PHE A 145 21.90 13.26 8.99
N ASN A 146 21.51 14.52 9.20
CA ASN A 146 20.38 15.14 8.52
C ASN A 146 20.57 15.20 6.98
N GLN A 147 21.78 15.45 6.48
CA GLN A 147 22.09 15.40 5.05
C GLN A 147 21.90 13.99 4.45
N LEU A 148 22.35 12.95 5.16
CA LEU A 148 22.16 11.55 4.74
C LEU A 148 20.68 11.14 4.80
N VAL A 149 19.97 11.50 5.88
CA VAL A 149 18.53 11.28 6.03
C VAL A 149 17.76 11.92 4.87
N GLN A 150 18.06 13.17 4.52
CA GLN A 150 17.45 13.84 3.37
C GLN A 150 17.75 13.09 2.07
N SER A 151 19.02 12.77 1.78
CA SER A 151 19.39 12.08 0.54
C SER A 151 18.74 10.70 0.40
N ILE A 152 18.54 9.96 1.50
CA ILE A 152 17.82 8.69 1.50
C ILE A 152 16.33 8.92 1.20
N ILE A 153 15.70 9.93 1.81
CA ILE A 153 14.28 10.26 1.58
C ILE A 153 14.06 10.69 0.13
N ASP A 154 14.82 11.66 -0.38
CA ASP A 154 14.65 12.23 -1.72
C ASP A 154 14.80 11.12 -2.81
N HIS A 155 15.77 10.21 -2.63
CA HIS A 155 15.94 9.05 -3.50
C HIS A 155 14.79 8.03 -3.36
N THR A 156 14.45 7.63 -2.15
CA THR A 156 13.41 6.60 -1.89
C THR A 156 12.01 7.07 -2.35
N VAL A 157 11.72 8.36 -2.18
CA VAL A 157 10.48 8.99 -2.68
C VAL A 157 10.46 9.07 -4.21
N THR A 158 11.60 9.35 -4.83
CA THR A 158 11.73 9.32 -6.30
C THR A 158 11.48 7.91 -6.86
N VAL A 159 12.09 6.88 -6.27
CA VAL A 159 11.86 5.47 -6.66
C VAL A 159 10.40 5.07 -6.41
N LEU A 160 9.79 5.48 -5.30
CA LEU A 160 8.36 5.27 -5.04
C LEU A 160 7.48 5.86 -6.17
N PHE A 161 7.72 7.11 -6.58
CA PHE A 161 6.96 7.73 -7.68
C PHE A 161 7.19 7.02 -9.01
N GLN A 162 8.42 6.61 -9.32
CA GLN A 162 8.73 5.89 -10.56
C GLN A 162 8.08 4.51 -10.60
N LEU A 163 8.15 3.73 -9.51
CA LEU A 163 7.48 2.43 -9.41
C LEU A 163 5.96 2.56 -9.52
N GLN A 164 5.36 3.55 -8.85
CA GLN A 164 3.92 3.82 -8.91
C GLN A 164 3.49 4.26 -10.32
N PHE A 165 4.25 5.13 -10.98
CA PHE A 165 3.96 5.56 -12.35
C PHE A 165 3.99 4.37 -13.33
N ARG A 166 5.08 3.58 -13.33
CA ARG A 166 5.21 2.38 -14.19
C ARG A 166 4.08 1.38 -13.95
N PHE A 167 3.75 1.12 -12.70
CA PHE A 167 2.63 0.24 -12.33
C PHE A 167 1.28 0.76 -12.85
N HIS A 168 0.96 2.04 -12.59
CA HIS A 168 -0.29 2.63 -13.07
C HIS A 168 -0.38 2.67 -14.61
N THR A 169 0.73 2.93 -15.32
CA THR A 169 0.76 2.85 -16.80
C THR A 169 0.51 1.42 -17.29
N ALA A 170 1.16 0.41 -16.70
CA ALA A 170 0.99 -0.99 -17.08
C ALA A 170 -0.44 -1.50 -16.81
N VAL A 171 -1.01 -1.19 -15.64
CA VAL A 171 -2.39 -1.54 -15.28
C VAL A 171 -3.39 -0.82 -16.18
N HIS A 172 -3.20 0.47 -16.46
CA HIS A 172 -4.06 1.20 -17.40
C HIS A 172 -4.02 0.58 -18.80
N ALA A 173 -2.84 0.21 -19.30
CA ALA A 173 -2.70 -0.43 -20.60
C ALA A 173 -3.41 -1.81 -20.65
N ALA A 174 -3.27 -2.64 -19.62
CA ALA A 174 -3.94 -3.93 -19.54
C ALA A 174 -5.49 -3.79 -19.44
N LEU A 175 -5.97 -2.85 -18.61
CA LEU A 175 -7.40 -2.58 -18.49
C LEU A 175 -7.99 -1.94 -19.75
N HIS A 176 -7.24 -1.10 -20.48
CA HIS A 176 -7.66 -0.55 -21.77
C HIS A 176 -7.73 -1.63 -22.85
N GLN A 177 -6.73 -2.50 -22.94
CA GLN A 177 -6.75 -3.65 -23.87
C GLN A 177 -7.89 -4.63 -23.57
N LEU A 178 -8.23 -4.83 -22.30
CA LEU A 178 -9.46 -5.52 -21.92
C LEU A 178 -10.67 -4.73 -22.41
N ALA A 179 -10.84 -3.46 -22.03
CA ALA A 179 -11.98 -2.64 -22.41
C ALA A 179 -12.23 -2.67 -23.94
N GLU A 180 -11.22 -2.44 -24.77
CA GLU A 180 -11.34 -2.49 -26.24
C GLU A 180 -11.80 -3.85 -26.80
N GLN A 181 -11.59 -4.96 -26.08
CA GLN A 181 -12.06 -6.30 -26.48
C GLN A 181 -13.54 -6.54 -26.16
N TYR A 182 -14.15 -5.82 -25.20
CA TYR A 182 -15.58 -5.96 -24.84
C TYR A 182 -16.43 -4.72 -25.18
N THR A 183 -15.80 -3.57 -25.46
CA THR A 183 -16.49 -2.38 -26.00
C THR A 183 -17.19 -2.78 -27.31
N PRO A 184 -18.53 -2.74 -27.37
CA PRO A 184 -19.27 -3.36 -28.46
C PRO A 184 -19.14 -2.51 -29.73
N ARG A 185 -18.16 -2.82 -30.57
CA ARG A 185 -17.85 -2.07 -31.80
C ARG A 185 -18.89 -2.35 -32.91
N ASN A 186 -20.08 -1.80 -32.71
CA ASN A 186 -21.25 -1.76 -33.58
C ASN A 186 -21.73 -3.12 -34.11
N ARG A 187 -22.39 -3.88 -33.23
CA ARG A 187 -23.59 -4.62 -33.62
C ARG A 187 -24.71 -4.46 -32.60
N SER A 188 -25.93 -4.38 -33.13
CA SER A 188 -27.18 -4.56 -32.42
C SER A 188 -27.33 -6.02 -31.96
N LEU A 189 -26.60 -6.40 -30.91
CA LEU A 189 -27.17 -7.40 -30.01
C LEU A 189 -28.36 -6.74 -29.29
N PRO A 190 -29.50 -7.44 -29.14
CA PRO A 190 -30.50 -6.99 -28.19
C PRO A 190 -29.83 -7.00 -26.81
N LEU A 191 -29.73 -5.83 -26.19
CA LEU A 191 -29.50 -5.73 -24.75
C LEU A 191 -30.75 -6.29 -24.07
N SER A 192 -30.77 -7.61 -23.90
CA SER A 192 -31.59 -8.29 -22.90
C SER A 192 -31.45 -7.48 -21.62
N SER A 193 -32.56 -6.89 -21.16
CA SER A 193 -32.54 -5.83 -20.16
C SER A 193 -31.85 -6.30 -18.87
N SER A 194 -31.47 -5.37 -17.99
CA SER A 194 -30.96 -5.74 -16.66
C SER A 194 -31.89 -6.73 -15.95
N GLU A 195 -33.20 -6.61 -16.17
CA GLU A 195 -34.24 -7.52 -15.68
C GLU A 195 -34.11 -8.92 -16.28
N THR A 196 -33.71 -9.06 -17.55
CA THR A 196 -33.54 -10.36 -18.23
C THR A 196 -32.31 -11.10 -17.70
N ILE A 197 -31.18 -10.40 -17.48
CA ILE A 197 -29.98 -10.97 -16.87
C ILE A 197 -30.25 -11.32 -15.40
N GLN A 198 -30.93 -10.42 -14.68
CA GLN A 198 -31.35 -10.66 -13.29
C GLN A 198 -32.39 -11.79 -13.17
N ALA A 199 -33.27 -11.96 -14.15
CA ALA A 199 -34.20 -13.08 -14.22
C ALA A 199 -33.47 -14.41 -14.45
N ALA A 200 -32.56 -14.49 -15.43
CA ALA A 200 -31.77 -15.70 -15.68
C ALA A 200 -30.90 -16.08 -14.47
N HIS A 201 -30.30 -15.09 -13.80
CA HIS A 201 -29.56 -15.31 -12.56
C HIS A 201 -30.46 -15.75 -11.39
N SER A 202 -31.65 -15.18 -11.26
CA SER A 202 -32.66 -15.60 -10.26
C SER A 202 -33.23 -17.00 -10.55
N GLU A 203 -33.38 -17.36 -11.81
CA GLU A 203 -33.84 -18.68 -12.26
C GLU A 203 -32.78 -19.74 -11.96
N ALA A 204 -31.51 -19.50 -12.30
CA ALA A 204 -30.39 -20.37 -11.95
C ALA A 204 -30.22 -20.53 -10.43
N LEU A 205 -30.33 -19.44 -9.65
CA LEU A 205 -30.32 -19.51 -8.17
C LEU A 205 -31.54 -20.25 -7.60
N SER A 206 -32.71 -20.16 -8.25
CA SER A 206 -33.91 -20.91 -7.87
C SER A 206 -33.77 -22.41 -8.18
N GLU A 207 -33.13 -22.76 -9.30
CA GLU A 207 -32.82 -24.15 -9.65
C GLU A 207 -31.81 -24.76 -8.66
N VAL A 208 -30.68 -24.09 -8.43
CA VAL A 208 -29.66 -24.51 -7.44
C VAL A 208 -30.26 -24.56 -6.03
N GLY A 209 -31.12 -23.60 -5.66
CA GLY A 209 -31.86 -23.62 -4.40
C GLY A 209 -32.80 -24.81 -4.27
N GLY A 210 -33.53 -25.17 -5.34
CA GLY A 210 -34.36 -26.37 -5.40
C GLY A 210 -33.56 -27.66 -5.29
N GLN A 211 -32.39 -27.73 -5.94
CA GLN A 211 -31.46 -28.85 -5.80
C GLN A 211 -30.91 -28.95 -4.37
N LEU A 212 -30.51 -27.85 -3.73
CA LEU A 212 -30.10 -27.84 -2.31
C LEU A 212 -31.24 -28.29 -1.38
N ILE A 213 -32.48 -27.87 -1.60
CA ILE A 213 -33.64 -28.27 -0.79
C ILE A 213 -33.95 -29.77 -0.93
N SER A 214 -33.58 -30.40 -2.05
CA SER A 214 -33.68 -31.86 -2.22
C SER A 214 -32.65 -32.64 -1.38
N LEU A 215 -31.56 -31.99 -0.95
CA LEU A 215 -30.57 -32.55 -0.04
C LEU A 215 -31.03 -32.30 1.40
N SER A 216 -31.44 -33.37 2.10
CA SER A 216 -32.18 -33.29 3.38
C SER A 216 -31.36 -32.90 4.63
N ILE A 217 -30.44 -31.93 4.48
CA ILE A 217 -29.51 -31.45 5.52
C ILE A 217 -29.56 -29.92 5.67
N VAL A 218 -30.30 -29.20 4.80
CA VAL A 218 -30.48 -27.74 4.92
C VAL A 218 -31.34 -27.37 6.15
N PRO A 219 -30.83 -26.55 7.10
CA PRO A 219 -31.62 -26.13 8.26
C PRO A 219 -32.79 -25.21 7.89
N ALA A 220 -33.91 -25.34 8.61
CA ALA A 220 -35.15 -24.59 8.35
C ALA A 220 -35.03 -23.05 8.46
N SER A 221 -33.94 -22.53 9.02
CA SER A 221 -33.62 -21.09 8.99
C SER A 221 -33.37 -20.56 7.57
N LEU A 222 -32.96 -21.41 6.63
CA LEU A 222 -32.70 -21.03 5.23
C LEU A 222 -33.92 -21.16 4.32
N THR A 223 -35.01 -21.81 4.77
CA THR A 223 -36.22 -21.99 3.93
C THR A 223 -37.18 -20.79 3.96
N MET A 224 -36.95 -19.81 4.84
CA MET A 224 -37.79 -18.61 4.98
C MET A 224 -37.46 -17.48 3.99
N SER A 225 -36.38 -17.61 3.21
CA SER A 225 -35.93 -16.61 2.24
C SER A 225 -36.12 -17.02 0.76
N LEU A 226 -36.73 -18.18 0.49
CA LEU A 226 -37.14 -18.54 -0.88
C LEU A 226 -38.54 -17.97 -1.21
N PRO A 227 -38.77 -17.41 -2.42
CA PRO A 227 -40.10 -16.91 -2.80
C PRO A 227 -41.18 -18.01 -2.83
N THR A 228 -42.36 -17.70 -2.29
CA THR A 228 -43.49 -18.65 -2.13
C THR A 228 -44.22 -19.02 -3.44
N ALA A 229 -43.53 -19.01 -4.58
CA ALA A 229 -44.10 -19.20 -5.91
C ALA A 229 -44.62 -20.63 -6.18
N ILE A 230 -44.12 -21.64 -5.45
CA ILE A 230 -44.48 -23.06 -5.66
C ILE A 230 -45.78 -23.44 -4.90
N ARG A 231 -46.84 -22.63 -4.99
CA ARG A 231 -48.16 -23.03 -4.47
C ARG A 231 -49.41 -22.44 -5.15
N SER A 232 -49.33 -22.03 -6.42
CA SER A 232 -50.54 -21.89 -7.25
C SER A 232 -50.22 -22.10 -8.73
N GLY A 233 -50.87 -23.07 -9.36
CA GLY A 233 -50.73 -23.33 -10.79
C GLY A 233 -52.08 -23.36 -11.48
N HIS A 234 -52.50 -22.25 -12.10
CA HIS A 234 -53.47 -22.25 -13.21
C HIS A 234 -53.56 -20.92 -14.00
N ARG A 235 -53.62 -21.04 -15.33
CA ARG A 235 -54.44 -20.22 -16.27
C ARG A 235 -53.90 -18.90 -16.91
N ARG A 236 -53.07 -19.06 -17.97
CA ARG A 236 -53.39 -18.70 -19.39
C ARG A 236 -53.34 -17.22 -19.90
N VAL A 237 -52.28 -16.88 -20.69
CA VAL A 237 -52.25 -16.09 -21.98
C VAL A 237 -52.56 -14.56 -21.87
N SER A 238 -52.06 -13.56 -22.65
CA SER A 238 -51.37 -13.38 -23.97
C SER A 238 -50.65 -12.00 -24.11
N GLU A 239 -49.65 -11.87 -25.03
CA GLU A 239 -49.34 -10.74 -26.00
C GLU A 239 -49.27 -9.23 -25.56
N SER A 240 -48.53 -8.27 -26.19
CA SER A 240 -47.62 -8.19 -27.36
C SER A 240 -46.68 -6.92 -27.41
N SER A 241 -45.65 -6.95 -28.29
CA SER A 241 -45.15 -5.87 -29.22
C SER A 241 -44.52 -4.50 -28.79
N GLY A 242 -43.31 -4.17 -29.33
CA GLY A 242 -43.03 -2.84 -29.98
C GLY A 242 -41.76 -1.99 -29.58
N PRO A 243 -40.71 -1.84 -30.45
CA PRO A 243 -39.53 -0.94 -30.32
C PRO A 243 -39.51 0.19 -31.43
N PRO A 244 -38.41 0.92 -31.86
CA PRO A 244 -36.98 1.03 -31.44
C PRO A 244 -36.31 2.46 -31.46
N GLY A 245 -34.98 2.56 -31.20
CA GLY A 245 -34.00 3.56 -31.75
C GLY A 245 -33.65 4.84 -30.94
N GLU A 246 -32.58 5.62 -31.17
CA GLU A 246 -31.21 5.48 -31.80
C GLU A 246 -30.46 6.85 -31.65
N GLY A 247 -29.13 7.11 -31.70
CA GLY A 247 -27.86 6.35 -31.73
C GLY A 247 -26.62 7.30 -31.98
N ASP A 248 -25.37 6.87 -31.68
CA ASP A 248 -24.03 7.50 -32.00
C ASP A 248 -23.64 8.88 -31.35
N ARG A 249 -22.37 9.30 -31.10
CA ARG A 249 -21.00 8.69 -31.07
C ARG A 249 -19.99 9.60 -30.29
N GLU A 250 -18.79 9.09 -29.97
CA GLU A 250 -17.66 9.83 -29.33
C GLU A 250 -16.41 9.99 -30.23
N ASP A 251 -15.50 10.92 -29.87
CA ASP A 251 -14.17 11.16 -30.47
C ASP A 251 -13.03 10.37 -29.78
N SER A 252 -11.85 10.24 -30.39
CA SER A 252 -10.65 9.63 -29.76
C SER A 252 -9.30 9.96 -30.40
N ILE A 253 -8.36 10.47 -29.59
CA ILE A 253 -6.89 10.57 -29.79
C ILE A 253 -6.25 11.00 -28.44
N LEU A 254 -5.02 10.67 -28.04
CA LEU A 254 -3.91 9.86 -28.60
C LEU A 254 -3.04 9.34 -27.41
N SER A 255 -2.13 8.37 -27.59
CA SER A 255 -1.12 8.01 -26.57
C SER A 255 0.17 7.42 -27.15
N THR A 256 1.33 7.84 -26.60
CA THR A 256 2.64 7.14 -26.64
C THR A 256 3.56 7.67 -25.52
N SER A 257 4.40 6.82 -24.92
CA SER A 257 5.56 7.16 -24.09
C SER A 257 6.41 5.90 -23.82
N SER A 258 7.65 6.06 -23.33
CA SER A 258 8.63 4.96 -23.16
C SER A 258 9.36 5.01 -21.79
N GLU A 259 9.89 3.89 -21.34
CA GLU A 259 10.50 3.70 -20.01
C GLU A 259 12.01 4.03 -19.96
N VAL A 260 12.54 4.18 -18.74
CA VAL A 260 13.97 4.32 -18.41
C VAL A 260 14.29 3.45 -17.19
N ASP A 261 15.51 2.92 -17.12
CA ASP A 261 15.97 1.92 -16.15
C ASP A 261 16.42 2.51 -14.79
N MET A 262 16.46 1.69 -13.73
CA MET A 262 16.29 2.15 -12.34
C MET A 262 17.29 1.55 -11.32
N ASP A 263 17.83 0.36 -11.57
CA ASP A 263 18.46 -0.46 -10.52
C ASP A 263 19.86 0.03 -10.08
N SER A 264 20.64 0.59 -11.03
CA SER A 264 22.06 0.93 -10.81
C SER A 264 22.30 1.96 -9.70
N SER A 265 21.37 2.92 -9.52
CA SER A 265 21.53 4.01 -8.55
C SER A 265 21.42 3.56 -7.09
N ILE A 266 20.75 2.42 -6.85
CA ILE A 266 20.42 1.93 -5.51
C ILE A 266 21.66 1.29 -4.87
N SER A 267 22.39 0.46 -5.62
CA SER A 267 23.56 -0.25 -5.10
C SER A 267 24.68 0.68 -4.65
N GLU A 268 24.87 1.82 -5.32
CA GLU A 268 25.96 2.76 -5.02
C GLU A 268 25.73 3.47 -3.67
N VAL A 269 24.52 3.99 -3.43
CA VAL A 269 24.12 4.64 -2.18
C VAL A 269 24.22 3.69 -0.99
N TRP A 270 23.74 2.45 -1.13
CA TRP A 270 23.82 1.45 -0.05
C TRP A 270 25.25 1.01 0.27
N SER A 271 26.14 0.92 -0.74
CA SER A 271 27.55 0.58 -0.50
C SER A 271 28.26 1.61 0.40
N LEU A 272 27.94 2.90 0.24
CA LEU A 272 28.51 4.00 1.03
C LEU A 272 28.03 4.02 2.49
N LEU A 273 26.88 3.41 2.78
CA LEU A 273 26.38 3.20 4.14
C LEU A 273 27.09 2.01 4.79
N LEU A 274 26.98 0.82 4.20
CA LEU A 274 27.50 -0.42 4.78
C LEU A 274 29.03 -0.43 4.93
N SER A 275 29.77 0.26 4.06
CA SER A 275 31.23 0.35 4.14
C SER A 275 31.76 1.11 5.38
N ARG A 276 30.90 1.72 6.21
CA ARG A 276 31.33 2.47 7.41
C ARG A 276 31.21 1.70 8.73
N ASP A 277 30.34 0.67 8.81
CA ASP A 277 30.15 -0.11 10.04
C ASP A 277 31.37 -0.95 10.43
N THR A 278 32.22 -1.29 9.46
CA THR A 278 33.46 -2.07 9.69
C THR A 278 34.64 -1.25 10.24
N ARG A 279 34.38 -0.09 10.85
CA ARG A 279 35.39 0.78 11.48
C ARG A 279 34.92 1.36 12.82
N ARG A 280 34.64 0.47 13.78
CA ARG A 280 34.62 0.73 15.23
C ARG A 280 35.49 -0.31 15.93
#